data_AF-A0A9W6GAA9-F1
#
_entry.id   AF-A0A9W6GAA9-F1
#
_cell.length_a   1.000
_cell.length_b   1.000
_cell.length_c   1.000
_cell.angle_alpha   90.00
_cell.angle_beta   90.00
_cell.angle_gamma   90.00
#
_symmetry.space_group_name_H-M   'P 1'
#
loop_
_entity.id
_entity.type
_entity.pdbx_description
1 polymer ?
#
loop_
_entity_poly.entity_id
_entity_poly.type
_entity_poly.pdbx_seq_one_letter_code
_entity_poly.pdbx_strand_id
1 'polypeptide(L)'
;MPGPRALVTYIRTGSREARIAYRELPEKERSAYRALVRRVFETALARHLGKRPARERTLALIERTGERHPQYAGGVRRVIRSTVEGVAVQGMSPRQVLTAQHLVIREIAKLHEDFRTRADEIVDPGTEFTGAEPQAVATVTLRLDGTMHTLELLRGAERMGGKSLGACIVRAWVDAEQQRWRSAKELGRYDLFPEIGSGKGGGDAYRHQAYSSSGLCRATVDRYGRLRGVTFMRTNLFAEDGRHGLADQLSEAIIEAQAGLRTSSSARDSVEAA
;
A
#
# COMPACT_ATOMS: atom_id res chain seq x y z
N MET A 1 -2.89 17.30 -9.67
CA MET A 1 -2.03 16.55 -8.73
C MET A 1 -1.13 15.62 -9.52
N PRO A 2 0.19 15.88 -9.57
CA PRO A 2 1.15 15.01 -10.25
C PRO A 2 1.58 13.81 -9.36
N GLY A 3 2.23 12.80 -9.95
CA GLY A 3 2.76 11.65 -9.21
C GLY A 3 1.86 10.40 -9.15
N PRO A 4 1.95 9.57 -8.08
CA PRO A 4 1.27 8.27 -8.01
C PRO A 4 -0.25 8.35 -8.13
N ARG A 5 -0.90 9.32 -7.48
CA ARG A 5 -2.36 9.54 -7.61
C ARG A 5 -2.77 9.84 -9.05
N ALA A 6 -1.93 10.57 -9.81
CA ALA A 6 -2.18 10.82 -11.23
C ALA A 6 -2.14 9.51 -12.04
N LEU A 7 -1.23 8.59 -11.71
CA LEU A 7 -1.17 7.28 -12.35
C LEU A 7 -2.41 6.44 -12.03
N VAL A 8 -2.88 6.42 -10.78
CA VAL A 8 -4.14 5.77 -10.39
C VAL A 8 -5.31 6.34 -11.20
N THR A 9 -5.46 7.67 -11.23
CA THR A 9 -6.50 8.34 -12.01
C THR A 9 -6.41 7.96 -13.48
N TYR A 10 -5.21 7.94 -14.06
CA TYR A 10 -5.00 7.54 -15.44
C TYR A 10 -5.40 6.07 -15.71
N ILE A 11 -5.04 5.15 -14.81
CA ILE A 11 -5.44 3.73 -14.91
C ILE A 11 -6.96 3.60 -14.90
N ARG A 12 -7.64 4.34 -14.01
CA ARG A 12 -9.10 4.33 -13.88
C ARG A 12 -9.80 4.94 -15.08
N THR A 13 -9.47 6.18 -15.42
CA THR A 13 -10.25 7.00 -16.36
C THR A 13 -9.66 7.06 -17.76
N GLY A 14 -8.35 6.88 -17.90
CA GLY A 14 -7.63 7.12 -19.15
C GLY A 14 -7.35 8.60 -19.44
N SER A 15 -7.55 9.51 -18.48
CA SER A 15 -7.32 10.96 -18.67
C SER A 15 -5.90 11.27 -19.17
N ARG A 16 -5.82 12.02 -20.27
CA ARG A 16 -4.55 12.45 -20.85
C ARG A 16 -3.81 13.39 -19.91
N GLU A 17 -4.53 14.24 -19.20
CA GLU A 17 -4.03 15.21 -18.23
C GLU A 17 -3.33 14.46 -17.09
N ALA A 18 -4.00 13.46 -16.52
CA ALA A 18 -3.43 12.61 -15.47
C ALA A 18 -2.15 11.89 -15.93
N ARG A 19 -2.15 11.39 -17.18
CA ARG A 19 -0.96 10.75 -17.78
C ARG A 19 0.23 11.70 -17.90
N ILE A 20 0.01 12.98 -18.23
CA ILE A 20 1.11 13.93 -18.47
C ILE A 20 1.44 14.80 -17.25
N ALA A 21 0.66 14.74 -16.18
CA ALA A 21 0.85 15.53 -14.96
C ALA A 21 2.25 15.35 -14.36
N TYR A 22 2.92 14.20 -14.57
CA TYR A 22 4.29 14.00 -14.10
C TYR A 22 5.30 15.02 -14.66
N ARG A 23 4.98 15.73 -15.75
CA ARG A 23 5.85 16.78 -16.32
C ARG A 23 6.02 17.97 -15.41
N GLU A 24 5.07 18.18 -14.49
CA GLU A 24 5.09 19.24 -13.48
C GLU A 24 5.97 18.88 -12.29
N LEU A 25 6.41 17.61 -12.18
CA LEU A 25 7.27 17.17 -11.08
C LEU A 25 8.71 17.68 -11.23
N PRO A 26 9.39 18.00 -10.11
CA PRO A 26 10.84 18.15 -10.07
C PRO A 26 11.59 16.93 -10.65
N GLU A 27 12.82 17.08 -11.17
CA GLU A 27 13.54 15.98 -11.84
C GLU A 27 13.73 14.74 -10.95
N LYS A 28 14.03 14.95 -9.66
CA LYS A 28 14.17 13.86 -8.68
C LYS A 28 12.88 13.06 -8.55
N GLU A 29 11.74 13.75 -8.44
CA GLU A 29 10.42 13.14 -8.36
C GLU A 29 9.99 12.51 -9.70
N ARG A 30 10.37 13.09 -10.83
CA ARG A 30 10.17 12.47 -12.16
C ARG A 30 10.90 11.15 -12.28
N SER A 31 12.11 11.04 -11.73
CA SER A 31 12.87 9.80 -11.73
C SER A 31 12.20 8.72 -10.87
N ALA A 32 11.73 9.08 -9.66
CA ALA A 32 10.93 8.18 -8.82
C ALA A 32 9.63 7.75 -9.51
N TYR A 33 8.95 8.68 -10.19
CA TYR A 33 7.75 8.38 -10.98
C TYR A 33 8.03 7.42 -12.13
N ARG A 34 9.15 7.56 -12.86
CA ARG A 34 9.54 6.60 -13.91
C ARG A 34 9.72 5.19 -13.36
N ALA A 35 10.38 5.04 -12.21
CA ALA A 35 10.54 3.75 -11.55
C ALA A 35 9.19 3.13 -11.15
N LEU A 36 8.28 3.96 -10.63
CA LEU A 36 6.91 3.57 -10.33
C LEU A 36 6.15 3.07 -11.57
N VAL A 37 6.13 3.85 -12.66
CA VAL A 37 5.42 3.45 -13.90
C VAL A 37 6.00 2.15 -14.45
N ARG A 38 7.33 1.99 -14.44
CA ARG A 38 7.98 0.74 -14.85
C ARG A 38 7.49 -0.45 -14.03
N ARG A 39 7.43 -0.35 -12.70
CA ARG A 39 6.91 -1.42 -11.83
C ARG A 39 5.45 -1.75 -12.15
N VAL A 40 4.59 -0.74 -12.25
CA VAL A 40 3.17 -0.93 -12.58
C VAL A 40 3.00 -1.57 -13.97
N PHE A 41 3.83 -1.19 -14.93
CA PHE A 41 3.87 -1.79 -16.25
C PHE A 41 4.27 -3.27 -16.22
N GLU A 42 5.33 -3.62 -15.47
CA GLU A 42 5.75 -5.01 -15.28
C GLU A 42 4.64 -5.84 -14.61
N THR A 43 3.98 -5.30 -13.56
CA THR A 43 2.82 -5.92 -12.91
C THR A 43 1.65 -6.11 -13.90
N ALA A 44 1.36 -5.12 -14.73
CA ALA A 44 0.31 -5.18 -15.73
C ALA A 44 0.58 -6.29 -16.77
N LEU A 45 1.81 -6.36 -17.29
CA LEU A 45 2.22 -7.41 -18.23
C LEU A 45 2.15 -8.80 -17.58
N ALA A 46 2.67 -8.97 -16.37
CA ALA A 46 2.63 -10.25 -15.67
C ALA A 46 1.18 -10.72 -15.44
N ARG A 47 0.26 -9.79 -15.12
CA ARG A 47 -1.16 -10.10 -14.99
C ARG A 47 -1.79 -10.51 -16.32
N HIS A 48 -1.51 -9.78 -17.40
CA HIS A 48 -2.17 -10.02 -18.69
C HIS A 48 -1.59 -11.19 -19.47
N LEU A 49 -0.27 -11.39 -19.43
CA LEU A 49 0.43 -12.40 -20.24
C LEU A 49 0.90 -13.63 -19.42
N GLY A 50 0.94 -13.52 -18.09
CA GLY A 50 1.52 -14.53 -17.20
C GLY A 50 3.04 -14.40 -17.06
N LYS A 51 3.65 -15.27 -16.22
CA LYS A 51 5.12 -15.28 -15.97
C LYS A 51 5.95 -15.75 -17.17
N ARG A 52 5.35 -16.58 -18.04
CA ARG A 52 5.97 -17.12 -19.26
C ARG A 52 5.04 -16.82 -20.44
N PRO A 53 5.10 -15.61 -20.98
CA PRO A 53 4.14 -15.15 -21.98
C PRO A 53 4.32 -15.92 -23.29
N ALA A 54 3.23 -16.47 -23.84
CA ALA A 54 3.24 -17.04 -25.19
C ALA A 54 3.50 -15.95 -26.23
N ARG A 55 4.18 -16.31 -27.32
CA ARG A 55 4.55 -15.37 -28.38
C ARG A 55 3.31 -14.76 -29.04
N GLU A 56 2.27 -15.55 -29.31
CA GLU A 56 1.04 -15.05 -29.93
C GLU A 56 0.33 -14.01 -29.05
N ARG A 57 0.22 -14.27 -27.74
CA ARG A 57 -0.40 -13.31 -26.80
C ARG A 57 0.37 -11.99 -26.72
N THR A 58 1.70 -12.07 -26.81
CA THR A 58 2.57 -10.89 -26.79
C THR A 58 2.37 -10.05 -28.06
N LEU A 59 2.33 -10.71 -29.23
CA LEU A 59 2.06 -10.05 -30.51
C LEU A 59 0.66 -9.42 -30.54
N ALA A 60 -0.36 -10.14 -30.07
CA ALA A 60 -1.73 -9.63 -30.00
C ALA A 60 -1.84 -8.36 -29.14
N LEU A 61 -1.13 -8.28 -28.00
CA LEU A 61 -1.08 -7.06 -27.19
C LEU A 61 -0.37 -5.90 -27.91
N ILE A 62 0.73 -6.18 -28.62
CA ILE A 62 1.48 -5.18 -29.40
C ILE A 62 0.59 -4.62 -30.52
N GLU A 63 -0.05 -5.48 -31.30
CA GLU A 63 -0.92 -5.11 -32.42
C GLU A 63 -2.09 -4.27 -31.92
N ARG A 64 -2.85 -4.78 -30.95
CA ARG A 64 -3.99 -4.08 -30.35
C ARG A 64 -3.64 -2.69 -29.82
N THR A 65 -2.52 -2.58 -29.11
CA THR A 65 -2.08 -1.29 -28.57
C THR A 65 -1.60 -0.37 -29.69
N GLY A 66 -0.92 -0.91 -30.71
CA GLY A 66 -0.44 -0.19 -31.88
C GLY A 66 -1.57 0.34 -32.76
N GLU A 67 -2.61 -0.44 -33.02
CA GLU A 67 -3.80 -0.03 -33.78
C GLU A 67 -4.53 1.14 -33.11
N ARG A 68 -4.65 1.12 -31.78
CA ARG A 68 -5.27 2.22 -31.02
C ARG A 68 -4.39 3.45 -30.94
N HIS A 69 -3.08 3.29 -31.09
CA HIS A 69 -2.08 4.35 -30.95
C HIS A 69 -1.02 4.29 -32.05
N PRO A 70 -1.38 4.49 -33.34
CA PRO A 70 -0.49 4.23 -34.47
C PRO A 70 0.83 5.00 -34.40
N GLN A 71 0.78 6.26 -33.94
CA GLN A 71 1.95 7.12 -33.77
C GLN A 71 2.94 6.64 -32.70
N TYR A 72 2.54 5.68 -31.85
CA TYR A 72 3.38 5.10 -30.80
C TYR A 72 3.65 3.60 -31.00
N ALA A 73 3.14 2.98 -32.07
CA ALA A 73 3.19 1.53 -32.29
C ALA A 73 4.62 0.95 -32.21
N GLY A 74 5.59 1.61 -32.85
CA GLY A 74 7.00 1.20 -32.81
C GLY A 74 7.61 1.28 -31.40
N GLY A 75 7.24 2.30 -30.62
CA GLY A 75 7.68 2.44 -29.22
C GLY A 75 7.08 1.38 -28.30
N VAL A 76 5.77 1.13 -28.44
CA VAL A 76 5.06 0.08 -27.71
C VAL A 76 5.66 -1.30 -27.99
N ARG A 77 5.87 -1.64 -29.27
CA ARG A 77 6.50 -2.90 -29.68
C ARG A 77 7.86 -3.09 -29.01
N ARG A 78 8.73 -2.07 -29.05
CA ARG A 78 10.07 -2.13 -28.43
C ARG A 78 10.01 -2.32 -26.92
N VAL A 79 9.14 -1.59 -26.23
CA VAL A 79 9.01 -1.68 -24.77
C VAL A 79 8.47 -3.04 -24.33
N ILE A 80 7.43 -3.57 -24.97
CA ILE A 80 6.89 -4.89 -24.63
C ILE A 80 7.94 -5.98 -24.89
N ARG A 81 8.56 -6.00 -26.08
CA ARG A 81 9.57 -7.01 -26.41
C ARG A 81 10.78 -6.93 -25.49
N SER A 82 11.22 -5.72 -25.12
CA SER A 82 12.34 -5.58 -24.19
C SER A 82 12.06 -6.25 -22.85
N THR A 83 10.87 -6.05 -22.30
CA THR A 83 10.50 -6.64 -21.01
C THR A 83 10.21 -8.13 -21.09
N VAL A 84 9.61 -8.61 -22.19
CA VAL A 84 9.26 -10.03 -22.37
C VAL A 84 10.45 -10.88 -22.80
N GLU A 85 11.28 -10.38 -23.72
CA GLU A 85 12.37 -11.12 -24.35
C GLU A 85 13.74 -10.77 -23.74
N GLY A 86 13.81 -9.82 -22.81
CA GLY A 86 15.07 -9.38 -22.18
C GLY A 86 15.98 -8.57 -23.11
N VAL A 87 15.47 -8.08 -24.24
CA VAL A 87 16.25 -7.30 -25.20
C VAL A 87 16.37 -5.85 -24.73
N ALA A 88 17.53 -5.21 -24.89
CA ALA A 88 17.70 -3.81 -24.50
C ALA A 88 16.81 -2.87 -25.35
N VAL A 89 16.16 -1.88 -24.71
CA VAL A 89 15.47 -0.81 -25.44
C VAL A 89 16.52 0.15 -26.02
N GLN A 90 16.80 0.07 -27.31
CA GLN A 90 17.69 1.00 -28.01
C GLN A 90 16.92 2.09 -28.77
N GLY A 91 17.50 3.29 -28.85
CA GLY A 91 16.97 4.38 -29.67
C GLY A 91 15.68 5.03 -29.17
N MET A 92 15.34 4.88 -27.88
CA MET A 92 14.19 5.55 -27.27
C MET A 92 14.63 6.49 -26.15
N SER A 93 14.17 7.73 -26.20
CA SER A 93 14.29 8.66 -25.08
C SER A 93 13.50 8.15 -23.86
N PRO A 94 13.89 8.50 -22.62
CA PRO A 94 13.15 8.14 -21.41
C PRO A 94 11.66 8.54 -21.46
N ARG A 95 11.34 9.66 -22.11
CA ARG A 95 9.96 10.13 -22.30
C ARG A 95 9.16 9.24 -23.25
N GLN A 96 9.76 8.73 -24.31
CA GLN A 96 9.11 7.79 -25.24
C GLN A 96 8.85 6.44 -24.56
N VAL A 97 9.80 5.94 -23.78
CA VAL A 97 9.63 4.71 -22.98
C VAL A 97 8.45 4.87 -22.02
N LEU A 98 8.45 5.94 -21.23
CA LEU A 98 7.39 6.22 -20.26
C LEU A 98 6.00 6.33 -20.93
N THR A 99 5.92 7.03 -22.07
CA THR A 99 4.67 7.17 -22.82
C THR A 99 4.18 5.80 -23.31
N ALA A 100 5.05 4.96 -23.87
CA ALA A 100 4.69 3.62 -24.31
C ALA A 100 4.21 2.74 -23.15
N GLN A 101 4.89 2.78 -21.99
CA GLN A 101 4.47 2.06 -20.79
C GLN A 101 3.07 2.47 -20.33
N HIS A 102 2.78 3.78 -20.27
CA HIS A 102 1.43 4.29 -19.94
C HIS A 102 0.36 3.74 -20.88
N LEU A 103 0.61 3.76 -22.19
CA LEU A 103 -0.35 3.25 -23.17
C LEU A 103 -0.65 1.77 -22.96
N VAL A 104 0.38 0.96 -22.72
CA VAL A 104 0.21 -0.48 -22.45
C VAL A 104 -0.52 -0.72 -21.13
N ILE A 105 -0.14 -0.01 -20.04
CA ILE A 105 -0.86 -0.07 -18.75
C ILE A 105 -2.34 0.22 -18.96
N ARG A 106 -2.67 1.27 -19.73
CA ARG A 106 -4.06 1.64 -19.97
C ARG A 106 -4.79 0.59 -20.80
N GLU A 107 -4.14 0.00 -21.78
CA GLU A 107 -4.76 -1.01 -22.62
C GLU A 107 -5.06 -2.28 -21.82
N ILE A 108 -4.16 -2.69 -20.92
CA ILE A 108 -4.39 -3.77 -19.98
C ILE A 108 -5.49 -3.41 -18.97
N ALA A 109 -5.51 -2.19 -18.43
CA ALA A 109 -6.55 -1.76 -17.51
C ALA A 109 -7.97 -1.75 -18.11
N LYS A 110 -8.11 -1.60 -19.44
CA LYS A 110 -9.39 -1.76 -20.14
C LYS A 110 -9.81 -3.22 -20.28
N LEU A 111 -8.86 -4.14 -20.30
CA LEU A 111 -9.08 -5.58 -20.44
C LEU A 111 -9.41 -6.25 -19.10
N HIS A 112 -8.95 -5.66 -18.01
CA HIS A 112 -9.06 -6.23 -16.67
C HIS A 112 -9.69 -5.21 -15.72
N GLU A 113 -10.99 -5.36 -15.47
CA GLU A 113 -11.73 -4.46 -14.58
C GLU A 113 -11.15 -4.44 -13.16
N ASP A 114 -10.72 -5.58 -12.66
CA ASP A 114 -10.09 -5.68 -11.34
C ASP A 114 -8.75 -4.94 -11.23
N PHE A 115 -7.97 -4.88 -12.31
CA PHE A 115 -6.77 -4.05 -12.39
C PHE A 115 -7.13 -2.56 -12.26
N ARG A 116 -8.28 -2.17 -12.81
CA ARG A 116 -8.79 -0.80 -12.76
C ARG A 116 -9.33 -0.43 -11.38
N THR A 117 -10.10 -1.32 -10.74
CA THR A 117 -10.66 -1.06 -9.40
C THR A 117 -9.54 -1.02 -8.36
N ARG A 118 -8.57 -1.94 -8.44
CA ARG A 118 -7.41 -2.04 -7.54
C ARG A 118 -6.21 -1.16 -7.94
N ALA A 119 -6.43 -0.12 -8.75
CA ALA A 119 -5.36 0.73 -9.24
C ALA A 119 -4.52 1.37 -8.11
N ASP A 120 -5.14 1.74 -6.99
CA ASP A 120 -4.44 2.26 -5.81
C ASP A 120 -3.42 1.24 -5.28
N GLU A 121 -3.85 -0.01 -5.08
CA GLU A 121 -3.00 -1.11 -4.63
C GLU A 121 -1.92 -1.47 -5.65
N ILE A 122 -2.18 -1.38 -6.95
CA ILE A 122 -1.15 -1.75 -7.94
C ILE A 122 -0.06 -0.68 -8.03
N VAL A 123 -0.46 0.59 -7.98
CA VAL A 123 0.45 1.73 -8.04
C VAL A 123 1.27 1.82 -6.76
N ASP A 124 0.62 1.67 -5.63
CA ASP A 124 1.24 1.68 -4.31
C ASP A 124 0.87 0.36 -3.62
N PRO A 125 1.60 -0.75 -3.87
CA PRO A 125 1.31 -2.10 -3.32
C PRO A 125 1.42 -2.22 -1.81
N GLY A 126 1.41 -1.09 -1.11
CA GLY A 126 1.76 -0.98 0.28
C GLY A 126 3.25 -1.22 0.38
N THR A 127 4.06 -0.16 0.35
CA THR A 127 5.36 -0.28 1.02
C THR A 127 5.06 -0.75 2.44
N GLU A 128 5.56 -1.92 2.76
CA GLU A 128 5.34 -2.59 4.03
C GLU A 128 6.53 -2.34 4.95
N PHE A 129 6.20 -2.13 6.22
CA PHE A 129 7.15 -1.78 7.27
C PHE A 129 6.91 -2.76 8.41
N THR A 130 7.85 -3.69 8.58
CA THR A 130 7.74 -4.73 9.60
C THR A 130 8.58 -4.33 10.80
N GLY A 131 7.89 -4.09 11.91
CA GLY A 131 8.51 -3.86 13.20
C GLY A 131 8.48 -5.11 14.06
N ALA A 132 9.52 -5.28 14.86
CA ALA A 132 9.62 -6.37 15.83
C ALA A 132 9.90 -5.81 17.22
N GLU A 133 9.34 -6.44 18.23
CA GLU A 133 9.71 -6.19 19.61
C GLU A 133 11.11 -6.81 19.91
N PRO A 134 11.93 -6.28 20.85
CA PRO A 134 13.32 -6.72 21.02
C PRO A 134 13.53 -8.21 21.33
N GLN A 135 12.58 -8.86 22.01
CA GLN A 135 12.59 -10.30 22.27
C GLN A 135 11.94 -11.11 21.15
N ALA A 136 11.50 -10.44 20.07
CA ALA A 136 10.80 -11.00 18.93
C ALA A 136 9.62 -11.88 19.35
N VAL A 137 8.81 -11.42 20.32
CA VAL A 137 7.58 -12.13 20.72
C VAL A 137 6.39 -11.73 19.85
N ALA A 138 6.43 -10.54 19.26
CA ALA A 138 5.43 -10.06 18.32
C ALA A 138 6.11 -9.32 17.16
N THR A 139 5.57 -9.52 15.96
CA THR A 139 5.88 -8.72 14.76
C THR A 139 4.61 -8.06 14.26
N VAL A 140 4.75 -6.85 13.74
CA VAL A 140 3.66 -6.08 13.14
C VAL A 140 4.14 -5.53 11.82
N THR A 141 3.37 -5.75 10.76
CA THR A 141 3.62 -5.14 9.44
C THR A 141 2.58 -4.08 9.17
N LEU A 142 3.04 -2.86 8.89
CA LEU A 142 2.21 -1.72 8.52
C LEU A 142 2.39 -1.39 7.05
N ARG A 143 1.34 -0.90 6.40
CA ARG A 143 1.46 -0.26 5.09
C ARG A 143 1.88 1.19 5.24
N LEU A 144 2.27 1.81 4.12
CA LEU A 144 2.64 3.22 4.06
C LEU A 144 1.54 4.16 4.58
N ASP A 145 0.27 3.81 4.43
CA ASP A 145 -0.86 4.60 4.95
C ASP A 145 -1.09 4.43 6.47
N GLY A 146 -0.28 3.61 7.14
CA GLY A 146 -0.40 3.31 8.57
C GLY A 146 -1.41 2.21 8.91
N THR A 147 -2.06 1.60 7.91
CA THR A 147 -2.92 0.43 8.17
C THR A 147 -2.10 -0.77 8.57
N MET A 148 -2.63 -1.53 9.52
CA MET A 148 -2.06 -2.83 9.84
C MET A 148 -2.30 -3.79 8.66
N HIS A 149 -1.23 -4.44 8.21
CA HIS A 149 -1.32 -5.52 7.23
C HIS A 149 -1.36 -6.88 7.91
N THR A 150 -0.38 -7.16 8.76
CA THR A 150 -0.26 -8.43 9.48
C THR A 150 0.22 -8.19 10.91
N LEU A 151 -0.16 -9.11 11.81
CA LEU A 151 0.36 -9.21 13.16
C LEU A 151 0.65 -10.69 13.40
N GLU A 152 1.87 -11.01 13.80
CA GLU A 152 2.24 -12.37 14.15
C GLU A 152 2.72 -12.42 15.59
N LEU A 153 2.21 -13.41 16.33
CA LEU A 153 2.75 -13.77 17.62
C LEU A 153 3.73 -14.92 17.41
N LEU A 154 4.94 -14.75 17.92
CA LEU A 154 6.03 -15.72 17.81
C LEU A 154 6.10 -16.60 19.06
N ARG A 155 6.97 -17.62 19.00
CA ARG A 155 7.15 -18.55 20.13
C ARG A 155 7.54 -17.79 21.38
N GLY A 156 6.87 -18.08 22.49
CA GLY A 156 7.12 -17.44 23.78
C GLY A 156 6.01 -16.46 24.17
N ALA A 157 5.17 -16.04 23.23
CA ALA A 157 3.96 -15.25 23.52
C ALA A 157 3.04 -15.99 24.52
N GLU A 158 2.98 -17.32 24.43
CA GLU A 158 2.14 -18.19 25.27
C GLU A 158 2.52 -18.14 26.75
N ARG A 159 3.76 -17.71 27.06
CA ARG A 159 4.27 -17.59 28.42
C ARG A 159 4.06 -16.21 29.02
N MET A 160 3.50 -15.27 28.24
CA MET A 160 3.30 -13.89 28.67
C MET A 160 1.88 -13.68 29.21
N GLY A 161 1.78 -12.92 30.31
CA GLY A 161 0.51 -12.35 30.73
C GLY A 161 0.04 -11.26 29.76
N GLY A 162 -1.27 -11.02 29.69
CA GLY A 162 -1.87 -10.11 28.71
C GLY A 162 -1.31 -8.70 28.73
N LYS A 163 -1.00 -8.16 29.92
CA LYS A 163 -0.36 -6.84 30.04
C LYS A 163 1.00 -6.79 29.34
N SER A 164 1.84 -7.80 29.56
CA SER A 164 3.17 -7.87 28.97
C SER A 164 3.10 -8.11 27.46
N LEU A 165 2.20 -8.99 27.02
CA LEU A 165 1.97 -9.26 25.60
C LEU A 165 1.47 -8.01 24.85
N GLY A 166 0.51 -7.28 25.42
CA GLY A 166 0.00 -6.03 24.87
C GLY A 166 1.10 -4.98 24.72
N ALA A 167 2.00 -4.87 25.71
CA ALA A 167 3.16 -4.00 25.63
C ALA A 167 4.15 -4.43 24.53
N CYS A 168 4.36 -5.74 24.31
CA CYS A 168 5.18 -6.24 23.22
C CYS A 168 4.61 -5.85 21.85
N ILE A 169 3.31 -6.03 21.64
CA ILE A 169 2.63 -5.66 20.39
C ILE A 169 2.77 -4.16 20.11
N VAL A 170 2.55 -3.31 21.13
CA VAL A 170 2.70 -1.85 20.97
C VAL A 170 4.14 -1.47 20.62
N ARG A 171 5.15 -2.15 21.20
CA ARG A 171 6.55 -1.90 20.83
C ARG A 171 6.86 -2.31 19.39
N ALA A 172 6.38 -3.48 18.95
CA ALA A 172 6.51 -3.91 17.56
C ALA A 172 5.83 -2.92 16.59
N TRP A 173 4.66 -2.40 16.95
CA TRP A 173 3.98 -1.35 16.19
C TRP A 173 4.80 -0.05 16.10
N VAL A 174 5.36 0.40 17.22
CA VAL A 174 6.18 1.63 17.25
C VAL A 174 7.42 1.48 16.37
N ASP A 175 8.07 0.32 16.39
CA ASP A 175 9.20 0.04 15.50
C ASP A 175 8.80 0.07 14.01
N ALA A 176 7.67 -0.55 13.66
CA ALA A 176 7.10 -0.52 12.31
C ALA A 176 6.80 0.91 11.85
N GLU A 177 6.19 1.73 12.73
CA GLU A 177 5.92 3.14 12.48
C GLU A 177 7.20 3.94 12.27
N GLN A 178 8.27 3.68 13.05
CA GLN A 178 9.53 4.40 12.89
C GLN A 178 10.14 4.15 11.52
N GLN A 179 10.13 2.89 11.07
CA GLN A 179 10.59 2.53 9.73
C GLN A 179 9.72 3.22 8.66
N ARG A 180 8.39 3.13 8.81
CA ARG A 180 7.42 3.79 7.91
C ARG A 180 7.67 5.29 7.80
N TRP A 181 7.89 5.96 8.93
CA TRP A 181 8.13 7.40 8.96
C TRP A 181 9.47 7.79 8.33
N ARG A 182 10.55 7.04 8.60
CA ARG A 182 11.85 7.25 7.93
C ARG A 182 11.71 7.16 6.41
N SER A 183 11.03 6.13 5.91
CA SER A 183 10.77 6.00 4.48
C SER A 183 9.83 7.06 3.93
N ALA A 184 8.81 7.49 4.69
CA ALA A 184 7.96 8.60 4.28
C ALA A 184 8.75 9.91 4.15
N LYS A 185 9.73 10.15 5.05
CA LYS A 185 10.64 11.30 4.98
C LYS A 185 11.53 11.25 3.74
N GLU A 186 12.11 10.09 3.44
CA GLU A 186 12.89 9.87 2.21
C GLU A 186 12.07 10.09 0.94
N LEU A 187 10.79 9.71 0.98
CA LEU A 187 9.82 9.89 -0.12
C LEU A 187 9.21 11.30 -0.18
N GLY A 188 9.54 12.21 0.74
CA GLY A 188 8.98 13.56 0.80
C GLY A 188 7.49 13.61 1.15
N ARG A 189 6.95 12.60 1.83
CA ARG A 189 5.52 12.49 2.21
C ARG A 189 5.26 12.80 3.70
N TYR A 190 6.18 13.47 4.39
CA TYR A 190 6.17 13.61 5.85
C TYR A 190 5.00 14.45 6.39
N ASP A 191 4.46 15.40 5.64
CA ASP A 191 3.30 16.20 6.09
C ASP A 191 2.01 15.35 6.24
N LEU A 192 1.94 14.21 5.57
CA LEU A 192 0.82 13.28 5.68
C LEU A 192 0.91 12.36 6.91
N PHE A 193 2.07 12.32 7.56
CA PHE A 193 2.37 11.37 8.63
C PHE A 193 3.07 12.07 9.78
N PRO A 194 2.36 12.35 10.90
CA PRO A 194 2.95 13.04 12.03
C PRO A 194 4.23 12.33 12.51
N GLU A 195 5.16 13.04 13.10
CA GLU A 195 6.27 12.37 13.75
C GLU A 195 5.75 11.52 14.94
N ILE A 196 6.45 10.43 15.22
CA ILE A 196 6.08 9.54 16.33
C ILE A 196 6.37 10.30 17.62
N GLY A 197 5.34 10.48 18.46
CA GLY A 197 5.46 11.23 19.70
C GLY A 197 5.37 12.76 19.55
N SER A 198 5.14 13.30 18.35
CA SER A 198 5.05 14.76 18.13
C SER A 198 3.75 15.41 18.63
N GLY A 199 2.89 14.67 19.32
CA GLY A 199 1.74 15.22 20.02
C GLY A 199 2.21 16.05 21.22
N LYS A 200 2.37 17.36 21.02
CA LYS A 200 2.64 18.32 22.11
C LYS A 200 1.52 18.21 23.16
N GLY A 201 1.81 17.59 24.30
CA GLY A 201 1.05 17.71 25.55
C GLY A 201 -0.35 17.08 25.55
N GLY A 202 -0.50 15.91 26.18
CA GLY A 202 -1.76 15.40 26.76
C GLY A 202 -2.97 15.15 25.83
N GLY A 203 -2.95 15.59 24.57
CA GLY A 203 -4.13 15.90 23.76
C GLY A 203 -4.24 15.22 22.40
N ASP A 204 -3.61 14.06 22.17
CA ASP A 204 -4.04 13.13 21.10
C ASP A 204 -5.37 12.43 21.52
N ALA A 205 -6.35 13.23 21.91
CA ALA A 205 -7.50 12.81 22.74
C ALA A 205 -8.65 12.19 21.95
N TYR A 206 -8.56 12.11 20.61
CA TYR A 206 -9.49 11.27 19.86
C TYR A 206 -8.94 9.86 19.80
N ARG A 207 -9.57 8.98 20.57
CA ARG A 207 -9.26 7.56 20.63
C ARG A 207 -10.45 6.81 20.06
N HIS A 208 -10.19 5.98 19.07
CA HIS A 208 -11.15 4.98 18.65
C HIS A 208 -10.76 3.65 19.28
N GLN A 209 -11.74 2.87 19.72
CA GLN A 209 -11.53 1.54 20.26
C GLN A 209 -12.50 0.57 19.61
N ALA A 210 -12.04 -0.66 19.42
CA ALA A 210 -12.88 -1.75 18.98
C ALA A 210 -12.50 -3.01 19.75
N TYR A 211 -13.48 -3.90 19.89
CA TYR A 211 -13.33 -5.20 20.52
C TYR A 211 -13.23 -6.24 19.41
N SER A 212 -12.48 -7.31 19.64
CA SER A 212 -12.58 -8.47 18.76
C SER A 212 -13.99 -9.07 18.83
N SER A 213 -14.41 -9.82 17.82
CA SER A 213 -15.74 -10.43 17.75
C SER A 213 -16.05 -11.33 18.95
N SER A 214 -15.04 -12.00 19.50
CA SER A 214 -15.19 -12.83 20.71
C SER A 214 -15.23 -12.03 22.01
N GLY A 215 -14.96 -10.72 21.97
CA GLY A 215 -14.78 -9.86 23.14
C GLY A 215 -13.50 -10.16 23.93
N LEU A 216 -12.57 -10.97 23.40
CA LEU A 216 -11.35 -11.36 24.09
C LEU A 216 -10.39 -10.19 24.30
N CYS A 217 -10.23 -9.34 23.28
CA CYS A 217 -9.33 -8.20 23.34
C CYS A 217 -10.00 -6.92 22.85
N ARG A 218 -9.43 -5.80 23.27
CA ARG A 218 -9.80 -4.45 22.84
C ARG A 218 -8.55 -3.74 22.37
N ALA A 219 -8.58 -3.25 21.14
CA ALA A 219 -7.55 -2.38 20.60
C ALA A 219 -7.96 -0.91 20.77
N THR A 220 -7.00 -0.04 21.01
CA THR A 220 -7.21 1.42 21.06
C THR A 220 -6.22 2.09 20.12
N VAL A 221 -6.73 2.91 19.21
CA VAL A 221 -5.93 3.70 18.27
C VAL A 221 -6.12 5.20 18.53
N ASP A 222 -5.13 6.00 18.16
CA ASP A 222 -5.26 7.47 18.17
C ASP A 222 -5.96 8.00 16.90
N ARG A 223 -6.08 9.32 16.82
CA ARG A 223 -6.65 10.04 15.66
C ARG A 223 -5.94 9.81 14.32
N TYR A 224 -4.74 9.24 14.33
CA TYR A 224 -3.98 8.90 13.13
C TYR A 224 -4.02 7.40 12.83
N GLY A 225 -4.82 6.63 13.58
CA GLY A 225 -4.94 5.18 13.43
C GLY A 225 -3.78 4.40 14.04
N ARG A 226 -2.90 5.02 14.84
CA ARG A 226 -1.75 4.34 15.45
C ARG A 226 -2.19 3.57 16.68
N LEU A 227 -1.72 2.35 16.84
CA LEU A 227 -2.00 1.55 18.01
C LEU A 227 -1.41 2.20 19.28
N ARG A 228 -2.28 2.49 20.25
CA ARG A 228 -1.91 3.06 21.55
C ARG A 228 -1.98 2.06 22.69
N GLY A 229 -2.82 1.03 22.55
CA GLY A 229 -2.95 0.02 23.57
C GLY A 229 -3.75 -1.18 23.11
N VAL A 230 -3.49 -2.29 23.80
CA VAL A 230 -4.23 -3.54 23.70
C VAL A 230 -4.60 -3.93 25.13
N THR A 231 -5.89 -4.19 25.37
CA THR A 231 -6.39 -4.70 26.64
C THR A 231 -7.00 -6.07 26.42
N PHE A 232 -6.62 -7.06 27.24
CA PHE A 232 -7.23 -8.39 27.22
C PHE A 232 -8.29 -8.46 28.31
N MET A 233 -9.49 -8.93 27.96
CA MET A 233 -10.65 -8.99 28.84
C MET A 233 -10.69 -10.29 29.67
N ARG A 234 -9.81 -11.24 29.37
CA ARG A 234 -9.70 -12.54 30.04
C ARG A 234 -8.23 -12.87 30.33
N THR A 235 -8.01 -13.75 31.30
CA THR A 235 -6.67 -14.22 31.67
C THR A 235 -6.19 -15.38 30.80
N ASN A 236 -7.10 -16.26 30.39
CA ASN A 236 -6.80 -17.31 29.42
C ASN A 236 -6.83 -16.73 28.01
N LEU A 237 -5.66 -16.36 27.49
CA LEU A 237 -5.51 -15.68 26.19
C LEU A 237 -5.51 -16.63 25.01
N PHE A 238 -5.05 -17.87 25.23
CA PHE A 238 -4.79 -18.82 24.15
C PHE A 238 -5.88 -19.88 24.19
N ALA A 239 -6.81 -19.80 23.24
CA ALA A 239 -7.83 -20.82 23.01
C ALA A 239 -7.24 -22.02 22.24
N GLU A 240 -8.10 -22.87 21.68
CA GLU A 240 -7.69 -24.05 20.90
C GLU A 240 -6.76 -23.70 19.73
N ASP A 241 -7.00 -22.57 19.07
CA ASP A 241 -6.19 -22.07 17.95
C ASP A 241 -4.83 -21.45 18.37
N GLY A 242 -4.54 -21.45 19.68
CA GLY A 242 -3.30 -20.97 20.26
C GLY A 242 -2.98 -19.52 19.87
N ARG A 243 -1.70 -19.26 19.57
CA ARG A 243 -1.21 -17.91 19.26
C ARG A 243 -1.70 -17.36 17.93
N HIS A 244 -2.05 -18.23 16.98
CA HIS A 244 -2.54 -17.81 15.66
C HIS A 244 -3.96 -17.25 15.81
N GLY A 245 -4.85 -17.98 16.50
CA GLY A 245 -6.19 -17.44 16.80
C GLY A 245 -6.15 -16.16 17.63
N LEU A 246 -5.22 -16.04 18.59
CA LEU A 246 -5.05 -14.79 19.33
C LEU A 246 -4.57 -13.64 18.42
N ALA A 247 -3.65 -13.91 17.50
CA ALA A 247 -3.17 -12.92 16.54
C ALA A 247 -4.29 -12.45 15.59
N ASP A 248 -5.16 -13.36 15.15
CA ASP A 248 -6.32 -13.04 14.31
C ASP A 248 -7.32 -12.15 15.05
N GLN A 249 -7.63 -12.48 16.32
CA GLN A 249 -8.52 -11.69 17.17
C GLN A 249 -7.97 -10.28 17.44
N LEU A 250 -6.66 -10.18 17.69
CA LEU A 250 -5.99 -8.89 17.83
C LEU A 250 -6.03 -8.09 16.53
N SER A 251 -5.78 -8.76 15.40
CA SER A 251 -5.79 -8.15 14.08
C SER A 251 -7.17 -7.57 13.75
N GLU A 252 -8.22 -8.35 13.98
CA GLU A 252 -9.61 -7.93 13.85
C GLU A 252 -9.89 -6.66 14.67
N ALA A 253 -9.62 -6.69 15.98
CA ALA A 253 -9.87 -5.54 16.86
C ALA A 253 -9.11 -4.27 16.41
N ILE A 254 -7.86 -4.42 15.95
CA ILE A 254 -7.06 -3.28 15.47
C ILE A 254 -7.65 -2.72 14.17
N ILE A 255 -7.95 -3.58 13.20
CA ILE A 255 -8.50 -3.19 11.90
C ILE A 255 -9.85 -2.50 12.08
N GLU A 256 -10.72 -3.04 12.93
CA GLU A 256 -12.00 -2.40 13.25
C GLU A 256 -11.81 -1.04 13.93
N ALA A 257 -10.85 -0.92 14.84
CA ALA A 257 -10.56 0.36 15.49
C ALA A 257 -10.07 1.40 14.46
N GLN A 258 -9.24 1.00 13.50
CA GLN A 258 -8.79 1.86 12.40
C GLN A 258 -9.94 2.21 11.42
N ALA A 259 -10.83 1.27 11.13
CA ALA A 259 -11.98 1.48 10.26
C ALA A 259 -12.98 2.47 10.86
N GLY A 260 -13.30 2.32 12.15
CA GLY A 260 -14.24 3.22 12.84
C GLY A 260 -13.74 4.67 12.93
N LEU A 261 -12.42 4.88 13.01
CA LEU A 261 -11.81 6.20 12.89
C LEU A 261 -12.09 6.85 11.52
N ARG A 262 -11.97 6.09 10.43
CA ARG A 262 -12.18 6.59 9.05
C ARG A 262 -13.64 6.98 8.81
N THR A 263 -14.57 6.14 9.27
CA THR A 263 -16.01 6.43 9.19
C THR A 263 -16.37 7.68 9.98
N SER A 264 -15.81 7.85 11.18
CA SER A 264 -16.06 9.01 12.04
C SER A 264 -15.48 10.32 11.47
N SER A 265 -14.33 10.25 10.79
CA SER A 265 -13.73 11.42 10.12
C SER A 265 -14.58 11.87 8.93
N SER A 266 -15.00 10.92 8.08
CA SER A 266 -15.83 11.23 6.90
C SER A 266 -17.16 11.88 7.27
N ALA A 267 -17.76 11.49 8.41
CA ALA A 267 -19.00 12.08 8.89
C ALA A 267 -18.80 13.53 9.35
N ARG A 268 -17.68 13.87 10.00
CA ARG A 268 -17.37 15.24 10.42
C ARG A 268 -17.12 16.16 9.23
N ASP A 269 -16.31 15.72 8.27
CA ASP A 269 -16.00 16.50 7.08
C ASP A 269 -17.27 16.82 6.26
N SER A 270 -18.28 15.94 6.30
CA SER A 270 -19.56 16.15 5.63
C SER A 270 -20.48 17.15 6.36
N VAL A 271 -20.34 17.30 7.68
CA VAL A 271 -21.11 18.26 8.49
C VAL A 271 -20.49 19.65 8.43
N GLU A 272 -19.15 19.76 8.35
CA GLU A 272 -18.48 21.07 8.21
C GLU A 272 -18.61 21.67 6.80
N ALA A 273 -18.89 20.84 5.79
CA ALA A 273 -19.06 21.27 4.40
C ALA A 273 -20.51 21.66 4.03
N ALA A 274 -21.49 21.38 4.89
CA ALA A 274 -22.91 21.66 4.69
C ALA A 274 -23.34 22.94 5.43
#